data_AF-A0A0C2FKP6-F1
#
_entry.id   AF-A0A0C2FKP6-F1
#
_cell.length_a   1.000
_cell.length_b   1.000
_cell.length_c   1.000
_cell.angle_alpha   90.00
_cell.angle_beta   90.00
_cell.angle_gamma   90.00
#
_symmetry.space_group_name_H-M   'P 1'
#
loop_
_entity.id
_entity.type
_entity.pdbx_description
1 polymer ?
#
loop_
_entity_poly.entity_id
_entity_poly.type
_entity_poly.pdbx_seq_one_letter_code
_entity_poly.pdbx_strand_id
1 'polypeptide(L)'
;MDGADIVMEKLMAGIDAYSTIRNTEKAEEAARLERERIRQEQAHEYEMSLAADKARMQAKERELREQREEEERRLREAEESEMKRQLLASQLPDEPAEGERGAIMVKFRLPGSEQVMRRFRSSERLSVLIQFLAAKGFSASDYRFFNSDFPKKDVGYFT
;
A
#
# COMPACT_ATOMS: atom_id res chain seq x y z
N MET A 1 76.16 -57.84 -17.13
CA MET A 1 75.48 -56.63 -16.61
C MET A 1 75.99 -56.40 -15.22
N ASP A 2 76.49 -55.19 -14.97
CA ASP A 2 77.15 -54.81 -13.72
C ASP A 2 76.12 -54.65 -12.60
N GLY A 3 76.45 -55.04 -11.37
CA GLY A 3 75.49 -55.04 -10.26
C GLY A 3 74.88 -53.65 -9.95
N ALA A 4 75.59 -52.58 -10.32
CA ALA A 4 75.13 -51.20 -10.18
C ALA A 4 73.96 -50.85 -11.12
N ASP A 5 73.95 -51.39 -12.35
CA ASP A 5 72.89 -51.12 -13.32
C ASP A 5 71.55 -51.70 -12.85
N ILE A 6 71.58 -52.90 -12.28
CA ILE A 6 70.39 -53.59 -11.75
C ILE A 6 69.79 -52.83 -10.55
N VAL A 7 70.65 -52.26 -9.70
CA VAL A 7 70.19 -51.45 -8.54
C VAL A 7 69.58 -50.14 -9.01
N MET A 8 70.17 -49.48 -10.00
CA MET A 8 69.65 -48.25 -10.55
C MET A 8 68.32 -48.46 -11.27
N GLU A 9 68.18 -49.54 -12.04
CA GLU A 9 66.93 -49.92 -12.71
C GLU A 9 65.79 -50.14 -11.70
N LYS A 10 66.06 -50.86 -10.61
CA LYS A 10 65.07 -51.07 -9.52
C LYS A 10 64.70 -49.77 -8.82
N LEU A 11 65.66 -48.87 -8.60
CA LEU A 11 65.40 -47.57 -7.98
C LEU A 11 64.55 -46.68 -8.88
N MET A 12 64.88 -46.61 -10.18
CA MET A 12 64.08 -45.85 -11.16
C MET A 12 62.65 -46.42 -11.24
N ALA A 13 62.49 -47.74 -11.33
CA ALA A 13 61.17 -48.37 -11.33
C ALA A 13 60.36 -48.07 -10.06
N GLY A 14 61.02 -48.04 -8.88
CA GLY A 14 60.39 -47.67 -7.62
C GLY A 14 59.95 -46.20 -7.56
N ILE A 15 60.77 -45.28 -8.07
CA ILE A 15 60.45 -43.85 -8.15
C ILE A 15 59.31 -43.61 -9.14
N ASP A 16 59.33 -44.27 -10.30
CA ASP A 16 58.28 -44.16 -11.31
C ASP A 16 56.94 -44.67 -10.78
N ALA A 17 56.94 -45.83 -10.10
CA ALA A 17 55.75 -46.37 -9.44
C ALA A 17 55.21 -45.41 -8.36
N TYR A 18 56.09 -44.91 -7.48
CA TYR A 18 55.69 -43.94 -6.45
C TYR A 18 55.18 -42.62 -7.03
N SER A 19 55.83 -42.11 -8.08
CA SER A 19 55.42 -40.86 -8.74
C SER A 19 54.05 -41.02 -9.41
N THR A 20 53.79 -42.18 -10.01
CA THR A 20 52.50 -42.51 -10.63
C THR A 20 51.40 -42.55 -9.58
N ILE A 21 51.61 -43.30 -8.49
CA ILE A 21 50.65 -43.41 -7.37
C ILE A 21 50.37 -42.02 -6.77
N ARG A 22 51.42 -41.24 -6.49
CA ARG A 22 51.28 -39.90 -5.94
C ARG A 22 50.53 -38.96 -6.90
N ASN A 23 50.77 -39.06 -8.20
CA ASN A 23 50.09 -38.23 -9.19
C ASN A 23 48.63 -38.65 -9.35
N THR A 24 48.31 -39.95 -9.29
CA THR A 24 46.92 -40.43 -9.30
C THR A 24 46.16 -39.99 -8.06
N GLU A 25 46.77 -40.11 -6.86
CA GLU A 25 46.15 -39.64 -5.61
C GLU A 25 45.87 -38.13 -5.65
N LYS A 26 46.84 -37.33 -6.11
CA LYS A 26 46.65 -35.88 -6.29
C LYS A 26 45.55 -35.55 -7.29
N ALA A 27 45.46 -36.28 -8.39
CA ALA A 27 44.42 -36.07 -9.40
C ALA A 27 43.03 -36.42 -8.84
N GLU A 28 42.93 -37.51 -8.07
CA GLU A 28 41.68 -37.90 -7.40
C GLU A 28 41.26 -36.90 -6.31
N GLU A 29 42.20 -36.42 -5.50
CA GLU A 29 41.93 -35.38 -4.51
C GLU A 29 41.45 -34.08 -5.16
N ALA A 30 42.12 -33.64 -6.24
CA ALA A 30 41.69 -32.48 -7.00
C ALA A 30 40.29 -32.66 -7.58
N ALA A 31 39.98 -33.85 -8.13
CA ALA A 31 38.65 -34.15 -8.66
C ALA A 31 37.57 -34.20 -7.56
N ARG A 32 37.90 -34.66 -6.35
CA ARG A 32 36.98 -34.61 -5.19
C ARG A 32 36.70 -33.19 -4.75
N LEU A 33 37.75 -32.38 -4.58
CA LEU A 33 37.62 -30.97 -4.18
C LEU A 33 36.80 -30.17 -5.19
N GLU A 34 37.00 -30.40 -6.48
CA GLU A 34 36.23 -29.72 -7.53
C GLU A 34 34.74 -30.09 -7.46
N ARG A 35 34.42 -31.38 -7.25
CA ARG A 35 33.03 -31.82 -7.08
C ARG A 35 32.40 -31.23 -5.82
N GLU A 36 33.15 -31.14 -4.73
CA GLU A 36 32.67 -30.51 -3.49
C GLU A 36 32.43 -29.02 -3.69
N ARG A 37 33.33 -28.31 -4.37
CA ARG A 37 33.15 -26.90 -4.71
C ARG A 37 31.90 -26.66 -5.55
N ILE A 38 31.71 -27.42 -6.63
CA ILE A 38 30.52 -27.31 -7.47
C ILE A 38 29.25 -27.56 -6.66
N ARG A 39 29.25 -28.58 -5.79
CA ARG A 39 28.10 -28.88 -4.92
C ARG A 39 27.84 -27.74 -3.93
N GLN A 40 28.88 -27.16 -3.34
CA GLN A 40 28.76 -26.04 -2.41
C GLN A 40 28.24 -24.78 -3.10
N GLU A 41 28.75 -24.45 -4.29
CA GLU A 41 28.28 -23.32 -5.08
C GLU A 41 26.81 -23.49 -5.46
N GLN A 42 26.42 -24.66 -5.98
CA GLN A 42 25.03 -24.96 -6.31
C GLN A 42 24.11 -24.90 -5.08
N ALA A 43 24.56 -25.42 -3.93
CA ALA A 43 23.80 -25.34 -2.69
C ALA A 43 23.61 -23.88 -2.24
N HIS A 44 24.66 -23.07 -2.32
CA HIS A 44 24.61 -21.65 -1.96
C HIS A 44 23.67 -20.87 -2.88
N GLU A 45 23.78 -21.06 -4.20
CA GLU A 45 22.89 -20.42 -5.18
C GLU A 45 21.42 -20.83 -4.96
N TYR A 46 21.19 -22.11 -4.67
CA TYR A 46 19.85 -22.62 -4.38
C TYR A 46 19.26 -21.97 -3.11
N GLU A 47 20.03 -21.89 -2.03
CA GLU A 47 19.60 -21.22 -0.79
C GLU A 47 19.31 -19.74 -1.00
N MET A 48 20.17 -19.05 -1.76
CA MET A 48 19.99 -17.65 -2.12
C MET A 48 18.71 -17.43 -2.95
N SER A 49 18.46 -18.29 -3.94
CA SER A 49 17.23 -18.24 -4.75
C SER A 49 15.99 -18.50 -3.91
N LEU A 50 16.04 -19.49 -3.00
CA LEU A 50 14.92 -19.80 -2.11
C LEU A 50 14.62 -18.65 -1.15
N ALA A 51 15.65 -18.01 -0.61
CA ALA A 51 15.50 -16.84 0.24
C ALA A 51 14.88 -15.66 -0.53
N ALA A 52 15.34 -15.42 -1.76
CA ALA A 52 14.80 -14.37 -2.62
C ALA A 52 13.32 -14.61 -2.97
N ASP A 53 12.95 -15.84 -3.33
CA ASP A 53 11.55 -16.19 -3.64
C ASP A 53 10.65 -16.08 -2.42
N LYS A 54 11.10 -16.53 -1.24
CA LYS A 54 10.37 -16.34 0.02
C LYS A 54 10.19 -14.86 0.34
N ALA A 55 11.24 -14.06 0.22
CA ALA A 55 11.16 -12.62 0.47
C ALA A 55 10.20 -11.92 -0.49
N ARG A 56 10.23 -12.30 -1.79
CA ARG A 56 9.32 -11.76 -2.81
C ARG A 56 7.86 -12.13 -2.53
N MET A 57 7.60 -13.36 -2.11
CA MET A 57 6.26 -13.82 -1.76
C MET A 57 5.74 -13.07 -0.52
N GLN A 58 6.55 -12.94 0.52
CA GLN A 58 6.19 -12.19 1.73
C GLN A 58 5.96 -10.71 1.44
N ALA A 59 6.78 -10.09 0.58
CA ALA A 59 6.59 -8.69 0.19
C ALA A 59 5.26 -8.49 -0.54
N LYS A 60 4.92 -9.38 -1.50
CA LYS A 60 3.63 -9.34 -2.20
C LYS A 60 2.45 -9.56 -1.27
N GLU A 61 2.56 -10.47 -0.30
CA GLU A 61 1.50 -10.73 0.66
C GLU A 61 1.25 -9.53 1.59
N ARG A 62 2.32 -8.87 2.05
CA ARG A 62 2.21 -7.63 2.83
C ARG A 62 1.58 -6.52 2.03
N GLU A 63 2.04 -6.30 0.80
CA GLU A 63 1.49 -5.27 -0.08
C GLU A 63 0.00 -5.50 -0.36
N LEU A 64 -0.40 -6.75 -0.66
CA LEU A 64 -1.81 -7.10 -0.87
C LEU A 64 -2.64 -6.88 0.40
N ARG A 65 -2.08 -7.17 1.57
CA ARG A 65 -2.75 -6.96 2.85
C ARG A 65 -2.94 -5.47 3.15
N GLU A 66 -1.90 -4.67 2.95
CA GLU A 66 -1.96 -3.21 3.12
C GLU A 66 -2.96 -2.58 2.16
N GLN A 67 -2.98 -3.01 0.88
CA GLN A 67 -3.97 -2.55 -0.09
C GLN A 67 -5.41 -2.89 0.33
N ARG A 68 -5.64 -4.11 0.83
CA ARG A 68 -6.97 -4.51 1.34
C ARG A 68 -7.39 -3.72 2.57
N GLU A 69 -6.49 -3.51 3.51
CA GLU A 69 -6.76 -2.72 4.73
C GLU A 69 -7.05 -1.25 4.37
N GLU A 70 -6.34 -0.67 3.39
CA GLU A 70 -6.60 0.68 2.91
C GLU A 70 -7.93 0.78 2.15
N GLU A 71 -8.25 -0.19 1.30
CA GLU A 71 -9.54 -0.25 0.59
C GLU A 71 -10.71 -0.40 1.57
N GLU A 72 -10.59 -1.29 2.57
CA GLU A 72 -11.61 -1.47 3.60
C GLU A 72 -11.78 -0.20 4.43
N ARG A 73 -10.69 0.49 4.76
CA ARG A 73 -10.76 1.77 5.46
C ARG A 73 -11.47 2.84 4.62
N ARG A 74 -11.13 2.96 3.34
CA ARG A 74 -11.80 3.89 2.42
C ARG A 74 -13.29 3.57 2.28
N LEU A 75 -13.65 2.29 2.22
CA LEU A 75 -15.05 1.86 2.14
C LEU A 75 -15.81 2.25 3.42
N ARG A 76 -15.25 1.96 4.60
CA ARG A 76 -15.84 2.33 5.90
C ARG A 76 -15.99 3.85 6.04
N GLU A 77 -14.98 4.62 5.65
CA GLU A 77 -15.05 6.09 5.66
C GLU A 77 -16.14 6.62 4.72
N ALA A 78 -16.33 5.99 3.55
CA ALA A 78 -17.41 6.31 2.63
C ALA A 78 -18.79 5.96 3.21
N GLU A 79 -18.95 4.76 3.78
CA GLU A 79 -20.19 4.32 4.44
C GLU A 79 -20.55 5.22 5.63
N GLU A 80 -19.59 5.58 6.48
CA GLU A 80 -19.83 6.53 7.58
C GLU A 80 -20.23 7.91 7.06
N SER A 81 -19.60 8.39 5.99
CA SER A 81 -19.95 9.67 5.36
C SER A 81 -21.36 9.64 4.77
N GLU A 82 -21.76 8.54 4.15
CA GLU A 82 -23.11 8.37 3.63
C GLU A 82 -24.14 8.26 4.75
N MET A 83 -23.86 7.50 5.80
CA MET A 83 -24.74 7.38 6.97
C MET A 83 -24.92 8.74 7.66
N LYS A 84 -23.83 9.51 7.82
CA LYS A 84 -23.88 10.89 8.35
C LYS A 84 -24.72 11.79 7.44
N ARG A 85 -24.56 11.70 6.12
CA ARG A 85 -25.41 12.45 5.16
C ARG A 85 -26.88 12.10 5.29
N GLN A 86 -27.22 10.82 5.41
CA GLN A 86 -28.61 10.37 5.57
C GLN A 86 -29.21 10.82 6.92
N LEU A 87 -28.44 10.75 8.00
CA LEU A 87 -28.88 11.22 9.32
C LEU A 87 -29.10 12.73 9.34
N LEU A 88 -28.21 13.50 8.73
CA LEU A 88 -28.38 14.94 8.58
C LEU A 88 -29.60 15.25 7.69
N ALA A 89 -29.81 14.48 6.63
CA ALA A 89 -30.98 14.62 5.77
C ALA A 89 -32.30 14.38 6.53
N SER A 90 -32.34 13.41 7.44
CA SER A 90 -33.55 13.09 8.23
C SER A 90 -33.79 14.04 9.41
N GLN A 91 -32.74 14.70 9.91
CA GLN A 91 -32.85 15.72 10.96
C GLN A 91 -33.22 17.11 10.42
N LEU A 92 -33.20 17.31 9.10
CA LEU A 92 -33.60 18.57 8.51
C LEU A 92 -35.12 18.76 8.65
N PRO A 93 -35.58 19.92 9.16
CA PRO A 93 -36.99 20.26 9.20
C PRO A 93 -37.61 20.19 7.80
N ASP A 94 -38.85 19.72 7.71
CA ASP A 94 -39.62 19.71 6.46
C ASP A 94 -39.70 21.11 5.84
N GLU A 95 -39.62 21.17 4.50
CA GLU A 95 -39.68 22.44 3.79
C GLU A 95 -41.05 23.11 4.00
N PRO A 96 -41.10 24.38 4.46
CA PRO A 96 -42.36 25.07 4.69
C PRO A 96 -43.13 25.26 3.38
N ALA A 97 -44.45 25.05 3.45
CA ALA A 97 -45.34 25.10 2.30
C ALA A 97 -45.41 26.50 1.67
N GLU A 98 -45.81 26.56 0.39
CA GLU A 98 -45.96 27.81 -0.38
C GLU A 98 -47.11 28.66 0.18
N GLY A 99 -46.81 29.48 1.20
CA GLY A 99 -47.80 30.35 1.87
C GLY A 99 -47.73 30.36 3.39
N GLU A 100 -46.85 29.59 4.02
CA GLU A 100 -46.65 29.62 5.48
C GLU A 100 -46.08 30.99 5.92
N ARG A 101 -46.70 31.63 6.92
CA ARG A 101 -46.25 32.95 7.41
C ARG A 101 -44.83 32.83 7.96
N GLY A 102 -43.91 33.60 7.38
CA GLY A 102 -42.50 33.61 7.79
C GLY A 102 -41.62 32.60 7.05
N ALA A 103 -42.04 32.03 5.93
CA ALA A 103 -41.16 31.29 5.03
C ALA A 103 -40.24 32.24 4.25
N ILE A 104 -38.93 31.97 4.27
CA ILE A 104 -37.90 32.71 3.54
C ILE A 104 -37.26 31.77 2.52
N MET A 105 -37.11 32.22 1.28
CA MET A 105 -36.40 31.46 0.25
C MET A 105 -34.91 31.80 0.29
N VAL A 106 -34.07 30.80 0.53
CA VAL A 106 -32.61 30.96 0.54
C VAL A 106 -32.02 30.29 -0.69
N LYS A 107 -31.12 31.02 -1.36
CA LYS A 107 -30.44 30.58 -2.57
C LYS A 107 -28.96 30.34 -2.27
N PHE A 108 -28.54 29.09 -2.40
CA PHE A 108 -27.16 28.67 -2.25
C PHE A 108 -26.48 28.61 -3.62
N ARG A 109 -25.28 29.18 -3.72
CA ARG A 109 -24.42 29.06 -4.90
C ARG A 109 -23.32 28.06 -4.57
N LEU A 110 -23.30 26.93 -5.27
CA LEU A 110 -22.34 25.85 -5.07
C LEU A 110 -21.13 26.03 -5.99
N PRO A 111 -19.94 25.52 -5.60
CA PRO A 111 -18.79 25.47 -6.49
C PRO A 111 -19.08 24.49 -7.63
N GLY A 112 -19.28 25.01 -8.84
CA GLY A 112 -19.66 24.21 -10.02
C GLY A 112 -20.81 24.77 -10.84
N SER A 113 -21.25 26.01 -10.60
CA SER A 113 -22.41 26.68 -11.24
C SER A 113 -23.79 26.14 -10.86
N GLU A 114 -23.87 25.09 -10.03
CA GLU A 114 -25.12 24.62 -9.46
C GLU A 114 -25.65 25.61 -8.42
N GLN A 115 -26.96 25.85 -8.48
CA GLN A 115 -27.65 26.72 -7.53
C GLN A 115 -28.79 25.93 -6.92
N VAL A 116 -28.80 25.86 -5.59
CA VAL A 116 -29.85 25.17 -4.85
C VAL A 116 -30.68 26.22 -4.14
N MET A 117 -31.99 26.15 -4.34
CA MET A 117 -32.95 27.01 -3.66
C MET A 117 -33.78 26.14 -2.73
N ARG A 118 -33.94 26.59 -1.49
CA ARG A 118 -34.78 25.91 -0.50
C ARG A 118 -35.44 26.95 0.39
N ARG A 119 -36.68 26.69 0.78
CA ARG A 119 -37.41 27.52 1.75
C ARG A 119 -37.04 27.10 3.17
N PHE A 120 -36.87 28.09 4.04
CA PHE A 120 -36.62 27.90 5.47
C PHE A 120 -37.60 28.75 6.27
N ARG A 121 -37.91 28.35 7.49
CA ARG A 121 -38.71 29.20 8.38
C ARG A 121 -37.82 30.30 8.95
N SER A 122 -38.32 31.52 9.04
CA SER A 122 -37.62 32.66 9.66
C SER A 122 -37.25 32.44 11.12
N SER A 123 -37.92 31.52 11.81
CA SER A 123 -37.63 31.09 13.17
C SER A 123 -36.54 30.02 13.28
N GLU A 124 -36.10 29.42 12.17
CA GLU A 124 -35.07 28.38 12.16
C GLU A 124 -33.67 28.97 12.35
N ARG A 125 -32.81 28.20 13.00
CA ARG A 125 -31.42 28.58 13.25
C ARG A 125 -30.59 28.45 11.97
N LEU A 126 -29.56 29.29 11.88
CA LEU A 126 -28.58 29.26 10.79
C LEU A 126 -27.87 27.90 10.66
N SER A 127 -27.76 27.15 11.76
CA SER A 127 -27.26 25.78 11.78
C SER A 127 -28.02 24.84 10.84
N VAL A 128 -29.32 25.04 10.63
CA VAL A 128 -30.16 24.21 9.75
C VAL A 128 -29.75 24.38 8.28
N LEU A 129 -29.35 25.58 7.89
CA LEU A 129 -28.84 25.85 6.53
C LEU A 129 -27.51 25.15 6.30
N ILE A 130 -26.62 25.16 7.30
CA ILE A 130 -25.32 24.47 7.25
C ILE A 130 -25.54 22.95 7.18
N GLN A 131 -26.46 22.41 7.97
CA GLN A 131 -26.82 20.97 7.93
C GLN A 131 -27.40 20.57 6.58
N PHE A 132 -28.20 21.43 5.93
CA PHE A 132 -28.72 21.19 4.59
C PHE A 132 -27.60 21.08 3.56
N LEU A 133 -26.63 22.00 3.61
CA LEU A 133 -25.46 21.96 2.73
C LEU A 133 -24.60 20.73 3.00
N ALA A 134 -24.41 20.37 4.28
CA ALA A 134 -23.69 19.17 4.68
C ALA A 134 -24.37 17.88 4.16
N ALA A 135 -25.70 17.79 4.21
CA ALA A 135 -26.45 16.67 3.64
C ALA A 135 -26.30 16.58 2.11
N LYS A 136 -26.19 17.72 1.42
CA LYS A 136 -25.88 17.81 -0.03
C LYS A 136 -24.42 17.49 -0.38
N GLY A 137 -23.55 17.25 0.61
CA GLY A 137 -22.13 16.94 0.43
C GLY A 137 -21.18 18.13 0.58
N PHE A 138 -21.69 19.31 0.94
CA PHE A 138 -20.89 20.50 1.23
C PHE A 138 -20.79 20.68 2.73
N SER A 139 -19.87 19.95 3.35
CA SER A 139 -19.64 20.01 4.79
C SER A 139 -18.95 21.32 5.20
N ALA A 140 -19.19 21.78 6.43
CA ALA A 140 -18.48 22.93 7.00
C ALA A 140 -16.97 22.68 7.21
N SER A 141 -16.55 21.41 7.16
CA SER A 141 -15.15 20.99 7.27
C SER A 141 -14.37 21.31 5.99
N ASP A 142 -15.02 21.16 4.84
CA ASP A 142 -14.40 21.28 3.52
C ASP A 142 -14.69 22.64 2.86
N TYR A 143 -15.79 23.30 3.26
CA TYR A 143 -16.28 24.54 2.63
C TYR A 143 -16.60 25.63 3.64
N ARG A 144 -16.34 26.89 3.24
CA ARG A 144 -16.74 28.09 3.98
C ARG A 144 -17.98 28.71 3.35
N PHE A 145 -18.93 29.11 4.19
CA PHE A 145 -20.21 29.67 3.76
C PHE A 145 -20.19 31.19 3.88
N PHE A 146 -20.46 31.90 2.79
CA PHE A 146 -20.48 33.36 2.75
C PHE A 146 -21.88 33.88 2.42
N ASN A 147 -22.26 35.00 3.04
CA ASN A 147 -23.47 35.74 2.65
C ASN A 147 -23.28 36.39 1.26
N SER A 148 -24.38 36.59 0.55
CA SER A 148 -24.44 37.27 -0.75
C SER A 148 -24.22 38.79 -0.67
N ASP A 149 -24.36 39.40 0.51
CA ASP A 149 -24.13 40.82 0.73
C ASP A 149 -22.64 41.19 0.64
N PHE A 150 -22.35 42.41 0.18
CA PHE A 150 -20.99 42.96 0.16
C PHE A 150 -20.83 43.99 1.29
N PRO A 151 -19.77 43.91 2.14
CA PRO A 151 -18.70 42.92 2.12
C PRO A 151 -19.17 41.53 2.59
N LYS A 152 -18.64 40.49 1.95
CA LYS A 152 -18.99 39.09 2.24
C LYS A 152 -18.64 38.75 3.68
N LYS A 153 -19.64 38.37 4.47
CA LYS A 153 -19.46 37.88 5.84
C LYS A 153 -19.54 36.36 5.85
N ASP A 154 -18.62 35.73 6.59
CA ASP A 154 -18.64 34.29 6.82
C ASP A 154 -19.76 33.96 7.81
N VAL A 155 -20.68 33.12 7.35
CA VAL A 155 -21.92 32.73 8.03
C VAL A 155 -21.63 31.68 9.11
N GLY A 156 -20.49 30.99 9.03
CA GLY A 156 -20.07 29.97 9.99
C GLY A 156 -19.77 30.52 11.39
N TYR A 157 -19.45 31.81 11.54
CA TYR A 157 -19.20 32.43 12.86
C TYR A 157 -20.47 32.78 13.64
N PHE A 158 -21.64 32.75 13.00
CA PHE A 158 -22.91 33.19 13.61
C PHE A 158 -23.77 32.00 14.11
N THR A 159 -23.20 30.80 14.14
CA THR A 159 -23.84 29.57 14.63
C THR A 159 -23.33 29.23 16.02
#